data_AF-A0A8T9T0Y4-F1
#
_entry.id   AF-A0A8T9T0Y4-F1
#
_cell.length_a   1.000
_cell.length_b   1.000
_cell.length_c   1.000
_cell.angle_alpha   90.00
_cell.angle_beta   90.00
_cell.angle_gamma   90.00
#
_symmetry.space_group_name_H-M   'P 1'
#
loop_
_entity.id
_entity.type
_entity.pdbx_description
1 polymer ?
#
loop_
_entity_poly.entity_id
_entity_poly.type
_entity_poly.pdbx_seq_one_letter_code
_entity_poly.pdbx_strand_id
1 'polypeptide(L)'
;MKEPELTAKILSWLQILRTRPYMVIPANSDSELLYESLAVYITGYLDGIGAATDKNLSTNIHRWHELQHGKSTSLPWHIAIRLLHEKASDKELCKLLLDDIKIYFKQNPNWQEAEDMPLRIWFEHMEDE
;
A
#
# COMPACT_ATOMS: atom_id res chain seq x y z
N MET A 1 -3.38 -6.32 -24.65
CA MET A 1 -3.81 -5.98 -23.27
C MET A 1 -2.80 -5.00 -22.72
N LYS A 2 -3.17 -3.73 -22.54
CA LYS A 2 -2.34 -2.75 -21.84
C LYS A 2 -2.55 -3.02 -20.34
N GLU A 3 -1.50 -3.14 -19.53
CA GLU A 3 -1.65 -2.86 -18.10
C GLU A 3 -2.43 -1.52 -17.98
N PRO A 4 -3.36 -1.37 -17.03
CA PRO A 4 -4.04 -0.10 -16.84
C PRO A 4 -2.97 0.96 -16.62
N GLU A 5 -2.90 1.95 -17.51
CA GLU A 5 -1.81 2.91 -17.62
C GLU A 5 -1.45 3.56 -16.27
N LEU A 6 -2.45 3.68 -15.39
CA LEU A 6 -2.31 4.24 -14.06
C LEU A 6 -1.54 3.32 -13.10
N THR A 7 -1.75 2.00 -13.16
CA THR A 7 -0.99 1.01 -12.38
C THR A 7 0.49 1.10 -12.70
N ALA A 8 0.86 1.16 -13.97
CA ALA A 8 2.25 1.34 -14.39
C ALA A 8 2.85 2.67 -13.87
N LYS A 9 2.10 3.77 -13.89
CA LYS A 9 2.52 5.07 -13.34
C LYS A 9 2.75 4.99 -11.83
N ILE A 10 1.85 4.35 -11.08
CA ILE A 10 2.00 4.17 -9.62
C ILE A 10 3.24 3.31 -9.32
N LEU A 11 3.43 2.20 -10.02
CA LEU A 11 4.61 1.34 -9.84
C LEU A 11 5.92 2.07 -10.16
N SER A 12 5.92 2.92 -11.19
CA SER A 12 7.07 3.77 -11.52
C SER A 12 7.34 4.79 -10.41
N TRP A 13 6.31 5.45 -9.89
CA TRP A 13 6.43 6.38 -8.76
C TRP A 13 6.96 5.71 -7.49
N LEU A 14 6.49 4.52 -7.13
CA LEU A 14 7.03 3.73 -6.01
C LEU A 14 8.52 3.41 -6.20
N GLN A 15 8.94 3.11 -7.44
CA GLN A 15 10.35 2.86 -7.74
C GLN A 15 11.20 4.14 -7.59
N ILE A 16 10.65 5.31 -7.93
CA ILE A 16 11.33 6.59 -7.68
C ILE A 16 11.48 6.80 -6.17
N LEU A 17 10.43 6.62 -5.37
CA LEU A 17 10.51 6.77 -3.91
C LEU A 17 11.56 5.83 -3.29
N ARG A 18 11.63 4.59 -3.79
CA ARG A 18 12.62 3.61 -3.34
C ARG A 18 14.06 4.01 -3.65
N THR A 19 14.29 4.67 -4.78
CA THR A 19 15.64 5.03 -5.26
C THR A 19 16.06 6.44 -4.87
N ARG A 20 15.09 7.30 -4.48
CA ARG A 20 15.30 8.71 -4.15
C ARG A 20 14.52 9.10 -2.88
N PRO A 21 14.92 8.58 -1.70
CA PRO A 21 14.19 8.80 -0.45
C PRO A 21 14.21 10.26 0.03
N TYR A 22 15.19 11.06 -0.41
CA TYR A 22 15.36 12.48 -0.06
C TYR A 22 14.16 13.37 -0.40
N MET A 23 13.23 12.93 -1.25
CA MET A 23 12.01 13.69 -1.57
C MET A 23 10.98 13.71 -0.43
N VAL A 24 11.15 12.85 0.59
CA VAL A 24 10.20 12.68 1.70
C VAL A 24 10.87 12.88 3.07
N ILE A 25 12.12 13.36 3.08
CA ILE A 25 12.84 13.63 4.32
C ILE A 25 12.41 15.01 4.85
N PRO A 26 12.01 15.12 6.13
CA PRO A 26 11.75 16.40 6.75
C PRO A 26 12.98 17.31 6.69
N ALA A 27 12.76 18.60 6.40
CA ALA A 27 13.84 19.58 6.20
C ALA A 27 14.84 19.71 7.37
N ASN A 28 14.50 19.19 8.56
CA ASN A 28 15.27 19.30 9.79
C ASN A 28 15.64 17.95 10.42
N SER A 29 15.52 16.81 9.71
CA SER A 29 16.03 15.53 10.23
C SER A 29 17.45 15.29 9.74
N ASP A 30 18.31 14.84 10.65
CA ASP A 30 19.67 14.39 10.34
C ASP A 30 19.62 13.12 9.48
N SER A 31 19.34 13.27 8.18
CA SER A 31 19.51 12.28 7.10
C SER A 31 18.71 10.97 7.15
N GLU A 32 17.86 10.74 8.15
CA GLU A 32 17.08 9.50 8.22
C GLU A 32 15.69 9.65 7.57
N LEU A 33 15.36 8.69 6.71
CA LEU A 33 14.03 8.53 6.14
C LEU A 33 13.08 8.07 7.24
N LEU A 34 12.18 8.96 7.66
CA LEU A 34 11.18 8.64 8.68
C LEU A 34 10.01 7.88 8.06
N TYR A 35 9.66 6.76 8.70
CA TYR A 35 8.54 5.93 8.28
C TYR A 35 7.23 6.70 8.18
N GLU A 36 6.94 7.51 9.20
CA GLU A 36 5.73 8.32 9.29
C GLU A 36 5.63 9.32 8.14
N SER A 37 6.76 9.92 7.75
CA SER A 37 6.79 10.88 6.64
C SER A 37 6.48 10.19 5.31
N LEU A 38 7.07 9.01 5.09
CA LEU A 38 6.80 8.21 3.90
C LEU A 38 5.36 7.68 3.87
N ALA A 39 4.85 7.22 5.00
CA ALA A 39 3.47 6.75 5.14
C ALA A 39 2.48 7.85 4.77
N VAL A 40 2.61 9.05 5.35
CA VAL A 40 1.74 10.20 5.04
C VAL A 40 1.84 10.62 3.58
N TYR A 41 3.05 10.64 3.00
CA TYR A 41 3.24 10.98 1.60
C TYR A 41 2.56 9.98 0.67
N ILE A 42 2.71 8.68 0.96
CA ILE A 42 2.11 7.62 0.16
C ILE A 42 0.60 7.63 0.28
N THR A 43 0.05 7.73 1.50
CA THR A 43 -1.40 7.77 1.70
C THR A 43 -2.03 9.00 1.06
N GLY A 44 -1.43 10.19 1.22
CA GLY A 44 -1.94 11.40 0.58
C GLY A 44 -1.95 11.31 -0.95
N TYR A 45 -0.92 10.72 -1.54
CA TYR A 45 -0.89 10.47 -2.99
C TYR A 45 -1.98 9.48 -3.43
N LEU A 46 -2.15 8.37 -2.70
CA LEU A 46 -3.15 7.35 -3.00
C LEU A 46 -4.59 7.85 -2.77
N ASP A 47 -4.82 8.66 -1.74
CA ASP A 47 -6.11 9.29 -1.47
C ASP A 47 -6.47 10.28 -2.59
N GLY A 48 -5.50 11.06 -3.08
CA GLY A 48 -5.69 11.95 -4.23
C GLY A 48 -6.03 11.19 -5.52
N ILE A 49 -5.36 10.06 -5.77
CA ILE A 49 -5.70 9.16 -6.87
C ILE A 49 -7.10 8.59 -6.67
N GLY A 50 -7.41 8.08 -5.48
CA GLY A 50 -8.71 7.50 -5.16
C GLY A 50 -9.85 8.49 -5.37
N ALA A 51 -9.68 9.73 -4.93
CA ALA A 51 -10.65 10.81 -5.16
C ALA A 51 -10.91 11.08 -6.65
N ALA A 52 -9.92 10.86 -7.51
CA ALA A 52 -10.03 11.09 -8.95
C ALA A 52 -10.52 9.86 -9.75
N THR A 53 -10.36 8.65 -9.22
CA THR A 53 -10.63 7.41 -9.96
C THR A 53 -11.52 6.42 -9.22
N ASP A 54 -11.11 5.98 -8.02
CA ASP A 54 -11.87 5.02 -7.19
C ASP A 54 -11.80 5.46 -5.73
N LYS A 55 -12.92 5.98 -5.21
CA LYS A 55 -13.03 6.45 -3.83
C LYS A 55 -12.79 5.36 -2.78
N ASN A 56 -12.85 4.09 -3.16
CA ASN A 56 -12.65 2.95 -2.28
C ASN A 56 -11.19 2.44 -2.29
N LEU A 57 -10.27 3.04 -3.06
CA LEU A 57 -8.89 2.57 -3.19
C LEU A 57 -8.20 2.32 -1.84
N SER A 58 -8.22 3.29 -0.93
CA SER A 58 -7.59 3.17 0.39
C SER A 58 -8.24 2.08 1.25
N THR A 59 -9.55 1.89 1.13
CA THR A 59 -10.27 0.78 1.77
C THR A 59 -9.90 -0.57 1.16
N ASN A 60 -9.76 -0.66 -0.16
CA ASN A 60 -9.38 -1.87 -0.87
C ASN A 60 -7.95 -2.30 -0.54
N ILE A 61 -7.02 -1.35 -0.47
CA ILE A 61 -5.64 -1.60 -0.01
C ILE A 61 -5.65 -2.13 1.43
N HIS A 62 -6.42 -1.48 2.31
CA HIS A 62 -6.50 -1.90 3.70
C HIS A 62 -7.06 -3.31 3.88
N ARG A 63 -8.18 -3.63 3.23
CA ARG A 63 -8.77 -4.97 3.23
C ARG A 63 -7.81 -6.01 2.67
N TRP A 64 -7.14 -5.69 1.55
CA TRP A 64 -6.14 -6.58 0.97
C TRP A 64 -5.00 -6.86 1.95
N HIS A 65 -4.50 -5.84 2.67
CA HIS A 65 -3.45 -6.01 3.67
C HIS A 65 -3.91 -6.94 4.82
N GLU A 66 -5.12 -6.73 5.35
CA GLU A 66 -5.69 -7.61 6.38
C GLU A 66 -5.76 -9.07 5.90
N LEU A 67 -6.16 -9.30 4.65
CA LEU A 67 -6.21 -10.62 4.03
C LEU A 67 -4.83 -11.27 3.89
N GLN A 68 -3.80 -10.52 3.49
CA GLN A 68 -2.44 -11.07 3.36
C GLN A 68 -1.83 -11.50 4.70
N HIS A 69 -2.20 -10.83 5.78
CA HIS A 69 -1.60 -11.04 7.10
C HIS A 69 -2.49 -11.81 8.08
N GLY A 70 -3.71 -12.20 7.67
CA GLY A 70 -4.67 -12.92 8.51
C GLY A 70 -5.06 -12.15 9.78
N LYS A 71 -4.98 -10.81 9.74
CA LYS A 71 -5.18 -9.95 10.90
C LYS A 71 -6.10 -8.81 10.51
N SER A 72 -7.31 -8.83 11.07
CA SER A 72 -8.20 -7.68 10.97
C SER A 72 -7.86 -6.63 12.01
N THR A 73 -7.94 -5.36 11.63
CA THR A 73 -7.62 -4.21 12.46
C THR A 73 -8.43 -3.01 12.03
N SER A 74 -8.93 -2.23 12.98
CA SER A 74 -9.58 -0.94 12.70
C SER A 74 -8.59 0.16 12.34
N LEU A 75 -7.28 -0.12 12.46
CA LEU A 75 -6.22 0.84 12.17
C LEU A 75 -5.89 0.86 10.68
N PRO A 76 -5.62 2.03 10.09
CA PRO A 76 -5.11 2.13 8.73
C PRO A 76 -3.94 1.17 8.47
N TRP A 77 -3.89 0.59 7.27
CA TRP A 77 -2.91 -0.45 6.88
C TRP A 77 -1.45 -0.05 7.15
N HIS A 78 -1.07 1.21 6.91
CA HIS A 78 0.27 1.72 7.20
C HIS A 78 0.55 1.82 8.71
N ILE A 79 -0.46 1.95 9.57
CA ILE A 79 -0.26 1.83 11.02
C ILE A 79 -0.11 0.35 11.40
N ALA A 80 -0.89 -0.53 10.78
CA ALA A 80 -0.81 -1.97 11.01
C ALA A 80 0.59 -2.53 10.70
N ILE A 81 1.25 -2.10 9.62
CA ILE A 81 2.64 -2.49 9.31
C ILE A 81 3.59 -2.22 10.49
N ARG A 82 3.52 -1.04 11.12
CA ARG A 82 4.38 -0.73 12.27
C ARG A 82 4.11 -1.65 13.46
N LEU A 83 2.84 -1.94 13.74
CA LEU A 83 2.46 -2.84 14.84
C LEU A 83 2.80 -4.30 14.56
N LEU A 84 2.80 -4.74 13.31
CA LEU A 84 3.25 -6.08 12.93
C LEU A 84 4.78 -6.23 13.04
N HIS A 85 5.51 -5.12 12.99
CA HIS A 85 6.95 -5.07 12.92
C HIS A 85 7.55 -4.12 13.97
N GLU A 86 7.11 -4.22 15.23
CA GLU A 86 7.47 -3.28 16.32
C GLU A 86 8.99 -3.13 16.57
N LYS A 87 9.78 -4.14 16.18
CA LYS A 87 11.24 -4.17 16.35
C LYS A 87 12.02 -3.71 15.11
N ALA A 88 11.32 -3.42 14.00
CA ALA A 88 11.96 -3.01 12.76
C ALA A 88 12.40 -1.54 12.84
N SER A 89 13.53 -1.24 12.24
CA SER A 89 13.98 0.14 12.02
C SER A 89 13.09 0.88 11.04
N ASP A 90 13.08 2.21 11.08
CA ASP A 90 12.34 3.03 10.12
C ASP A 90 12.69 2.72 8.66
N LYS A 91 13.96 2.40 8.39
CA LYS A 91 14.40 1.97 7.06
C LYS A 91 13.74 0.66 6.61
N GLU A 92 13.62 -0.31 7.52
CA GLU A 92 12.95 -1.59 7.25
C GLU A 92 11.44 -1.39 7.09
N LEU A 93 10.83 -0.58 7.95
CA LEU A 93 9.40 -0.23 7.86
C LEU A 93 9.09 0.49 6.53
N CYS A 94 9.94 1.41 6.09
CA CYS A 94 9.79 2.08 4.79
C CYS A 94 9.87 1.10 3.62
N LYS A 95 10.78 0.11 3.71
CA LYS A 95 10.89 -0.94 2.70
C LYS A 95 9.62 -1.79 2.65
N LEU A 96 9.10 -2.21 3.82
CA LEU A 96 7.87 -2.98 3.94
C LEU A 96 6.68 -2.21 3.36
N LEU A 97 6.52 -0.94 3.71
CA LEU A 97 5.47 -0.06 3.18
C LEU A 97 5.47 0.02 1.64
N LEU A 98 6.64 0.24 1.04
CA LEU A 98 6.78 0.31 -0.41
C LEU A 98 6.55 -1.05 -1.08
N ASP A 99 7.00 -2.14 -0.46
CA ASP A 99 6.79 -3.48 -0.98
C ASP A 99 5.32 -3.90 -0.92
N ASP A 100 4.64 -3.60 0.18
CA ASP A 100 3.24 -3.94 0.39
C ASP A 100 2.34 -3.31 -0.68
N ILE A 101 2.47 -1.99 -0.89
CA ILE A 101 1.72 -1.28 -1.93
C ILE A 101 2.10 -1.74 -3.35
N LYS A 102 3.37 -2.02 -3.58
CA LYS A 102 3.82 -2.55 -4.88
C LYS A 102 3.18 -3.91 -5.18
N ILE A 103 3.07 -4.78 -4.18
CA ILE A 103 2.45 -6.09 -4.35
C ILE A 103 0.95 -5.91 -4.61
N TYR A 104 0.26 -5.06 -3.85
CA TYR A 104 -1.15 -4.74 -4.08
C TYR A 104 -1.43 -4.39 -5.54
N PHE A 105 -0.73 -3.39 -6.10
CA PHE A 105 -0.98 -2.93 -7.48
C PHE A 105 -0.57 -3.96 -8.54
N LYS A 106 0.40 -4.83 -8.25
CA LYS A 106 0.76 -5.93 -9.14
C LYS A 106 -0.29 -7.03 -9.17
N GLN A 107 -0.90 -7.35 -8.02
CA GLN A 107 -1.95 -8.36 -7.91
C GLN A 107 -3.30 -7.84 -8.41
N ASN A 108 -3.52 -6.53 -8.33
CA ASN A 108 -4.77 -5.88 -8.69
C ASN A 108 -4.55 -4.85 -9.81
N PRO A 109 -4.15 -5.25 -11.03
CA PRO A 109 -3.84 -4.29 -12.09
C PRO A 109 -5.05 -3.43 -12.46
N ASN A 110 -6.28 -3.98 -12.38
CA ASN A 110 -7.55 -3.32 -12.70
C ASN A 110 -8.29 -2.80 -11.44
N TRP A 111 -7.57 -2.39 -10.40
CA TRP A 111 -8.13 -1.88 -9.14
C TRP A 111 -9.17 -0.75 -9.32
N GLN A 112 -9.15 -0.05 -10.45
CA GLN A 112 -10.10 1.03 -10.80
C GLN A 112 -11.50 0.51 -11.15
N GLU A 113 -11.61 -0.76 -11.52
CA GLU A 113 -12.87 -1.44 -11.87
C GLU A 113 -13.43 -2.22 -10.67
N ALA A 114 -12.77 -2.14 -9.51
CA ALA A 114 -13.22 -2.80 -8.29
C ALA A 114 -14.39 -2.03 -7.66
N GLU A 115 -15.52 -1.95 -8.36
CA GLU A 115 -16.81 -1.70 -7.72
C GLU A 115 -17.09 -2.89 -6.82
N ASP A 116 -16.72 -2.73 -5.54
CA ASP A 116 -16.77 -3.76 -4.51
C ASP A 116 -16.10 -5.06 -4.94
N MET A 117 -14.77 -5.16 -4.77
CA MET A 117 -14.04 -6.43 -4.90
C MET A 117 -14.88 -7.52 -4.21
N PRO A 118 -15.56 -8.41 -4.97
CA PRO A 118 -16.28 -9.50 -4.35
C PRO A 118 -15.18 -10.37 -3.74
N LEU A 119 -15.47 -10.97 -2.59
CA LEU A 119 -14.66 -11.97 -1.89
C LEU A 119 -14.44 -13.26 -2.73
N ARG A 120 -14.20 -13.13 -4.03
CA ARG A 120 -14.25 -14.19 -5.03
C ARG A 120 -13.02 -15.09 -5.05
N ILE A 121 -12.15 -14.99 -4.05
CA ILE A 121 -11.00 -15.89 -3.87
C ILE A 121 -11.12 -16.73 -2.58
N TRP A 122 -12.15 -16.54 -1.74
CA TRP A 122 -12.17 -17.18 -0.41
C TRP A 122 -13.24 -18.24 -0.14
N PHE A 123 -14.07 -18.62 -1.12
CA PHE A 123 -15.00 -19.76 -0.92
C PHE A 123 -14.59 -21.06 -1.61
N GLU A 124 -13.56 -21.07 -2.47
CA GLU A 124 -13.19 -22.31 -3.18
C GLU A 124 -12.18 -23.19 -2.42
N HIS A 125 -11.65 -22.78 -1.26
CA HIS A 125 -10.63 -23.55 -0.51
C HIS A 125 -10.95 -23.76 0.99
N MET A 126 -12.20 -23.58 1.41
CA MET A 126 -12.63 -23.87 2.79
C MET A 126 -13.67 -25.01 2.92
N GLU A 127 -13.91 -25.79 1.86
CA GLU A 127 -14.78 -26.98 1.92
C GLU A 127 -14.02 -28.32 1.96
N ASP A 128 -12.70 -28.31 2.10
CA ASP A 128 -11.89 -29.53 2.26
C ASP A 128 -11.05 -29.48 3.55
N GLU A 129 -11.68 -29.46 4.73
CA GLU A 129 -11.11 -29.97 6.00
C GLU A 129 -12.21 -30.43 6.98
#